data_AF-A0A6M3XWM9-F1
#
_entry.id   AF-A0A6M3XWM9-F1
#
_cell.length_a   1.000
_cell.length_b   1.000
_cell.length_c   1.000
_cell.angle_alpha   90.00
_cell.angle_beta   90.00
_cell.angle_gamma   90.00
#
_symmetry.space_group_name_H-M   'P 1'
#
loop_
_entity.id
_entity.type
_entity.pdbx_description
1 polymer ?
#
loop_
_entity_poly.entity_id
_entity_poly.type
_entity_poly.pdbx_seq_one_letter_code
_entity_poly.pdbx_strand_id
1 'polypeptide(L)'
;MSVRHTVRKNDKGDTITVKLTPLKAIRWQCLECCVFQPKEVRLCSSPLCALYPFRLGKDPSLRGRAGPSAEAREKGQAAMRKIRKKQVEDDDKTTPESTRGDKCIPKVG
;
A
#
# COMPACT_ATOMS: atom_id res chain seq x y z
N MET A 1 -0.12 16.00 -4.29
CA MET A 1 0.49 15.44 -5.51
C MET A 1 0.90 13.99 -5.27
N SER A 2 0.96 13.18 -6.33
CA SER A 2 1.37 11.77 -6.26
C SER A 2 2.25 11.45 -7.45
N VAL A 3 3.29 10.64 -7.24
CA VAL A 3 4.25 10.23 -8.28
C VAL A 3 4.21 8.73 -8.48
N ARG A 4 4.53 8.23 -9.68
CA ARG A 4 4.77 6.80 -9.91
C ARG A 4 6.24 6.51 -9.64
N HIS A 5 6.52 5.51 -8.82
CA HIS A 5 7.89 5.15 -8.45
C HIS A 5 8.00 3.64 -8.20
N THR A 6 9.18 3.09 -8.49
CA THR A 6 9.49 1.67 -8.27
C THR A 6 10.09 1.50 -6.87
N VAL A 7 9.49 0.65 -6.05
CA VAL A 7 9.94 0.37 -4.68
C VAL A 7 10.18 -1.12 -4.48
N ARG A 8 10.99 -1.46 -3.48
CA ARG A 8 11.13 -2.85 -3.00
C ARG A 8 9.82 -3.30 -2.34
N LYS A 9 9.39 -4.51 -2.66
CA LYS A 9 8.16 -5.15 -2.17
C LYS A 9 8.42 -5.98 -0.91
N ASN A 10 9.59 -6.61 -0.83
CA ASN A 10 9.98 -7.53 0.23
C ASN A 10 11.51 -7.57 0.43
N ASP A 11 11.93 -8.34 1.42
CA ASP A 11 13.30 -8.66 1.80
C ASP A 11 14.06 -9.44 0.71
N LYS A 12 13.35 -10.16 -0.14
CA LYS A 12 13.91 -10.95 -1.26
C LYS A 12 14.35 -10.10 -2.47
N GLY A 13 14.06 -8.81 -2.46
CA GLY A 13 14.46 -7.88 -3.52
C GLY A 13 13.46 -7.74 -4.68
N ASP A 14 12.26 -8.31 -4.56
CA ASP A 14 11.22 -8.09 -5.57
C ASP A 14 10.84 -6.61 -5.63
N THR A 15 10.62 -6.07 -6.82
CA THR A 15 10.27 -4.66 -7.02
C THR A 15 8.90 -4.48 -7.64
N ILE A 16 8.20 -3.40 -7.27
CA ILE A 16 6.90 -3.03 -7.84
C ILE A 16 6.82 -1.53 -8.14
N THR A 17 6.12 -1.18 -9.21
CA THR A 17 5.81 0.23 -9.55
C THR A 17 4.50 0.64 -8.90
N VAL A 18 4.53 1.62 -8.01
CA VAL A 18 3.36 2.09 -7.25
C VAL A 18 3.19 3.60 -7.34
N LYS A 19 1.93 4.04 -7.24
CA LYS A 19 1.58 5.47 -7.12
C LYS A 19 1.79 5.92 -5.67
N LEU A 20 2.89 6.60 -5.39
CA LEU A 20 3.26 7.12 -4.08
C LEU A 20 2.69 8.52 -3.83
N THR A 21 2.09 8.67 -2.66
CA THR A 21 1.94 9.96 -1.98
C THR A 21 3.05 10.08 -0.93
N PRO A 22 3.39 11.29 -0.44
CA PRO A 22 4.45 11.45 0.57
C PRO A 22 4.28 10.53 1.79
N LEU A 23 3.07 10.44 2.36
CA LEU A 23 2.79 9.54 3.49
C LEU A 23 2.94 8.06 3.14
N LYS A 24 2.56 7.66 1.91
CA LYS A 24 2.76 6.28 1.45
C LYS A 24 4.25 5.98 1.26
N ALA A 25 5.02 6.93 0.72
CA ALA A 25 6.46 6.78 0.54
C ALA A 25 7.17 6.59 1.88
N ILE A 26 6.86 7.44 2.88
CA ILE A 26 7.40 7.31 4.23
C ILE A 26 7.06 5.94 4.83
N ARG A 27 5.81 5.49 4.68
CA ARG A 27 5.40 4.17 5.18
C ARG A 27 6.16 3.03 4.49
N TRP A 28 6.39 3.11 3.19
CA TRP A 28 7.20 2.13 2.45
C TRP A 28 8.64 2.12 2.97
N GLN A 29 9.23 3.29 3.21
CA GLN A 29 10.57 3.39 3.81
C GLN A 29 10.63 2.73 5.19
N CYS A 30 9.61 2.93 6.03
CA CYS A 30 9.54 2.27 7.33
C CYS A 30 9.41 0.75 7.20
N LEU A 31 8.64 0.25 6.22
CA LEU A 31 8.56 -1.18 5.95
C LEU A 31 9.93 -1.73 5.54
N GLU A 32 10.64 -1.06 4.63
CA GLU A 32 11.97 -1.47 4.21
C GLU A 32 12.99 -1.47 5.37
N CYS A 33 12.97 -0.41 6.20
CA CYS A 33 13.82 -0.30 7.38
C CYS A 33 13.56 -1.41 8.42
N CYS A 34 12.32 -1.88 8.52
CA CYS A 34 11.90 -2.95 9.44
C CYS A 34 11.77 -4.32 8.75
N VAL A 35 12.55 -4.56 7.68
CA VAL A 35 12.60 -5.86 6.96
C VAL A 35 11.21 -6.35 6.53
N PHE A 36 10.39 -5.41 6.04
CA PHE A 36 9.01 -5.60 5.60
C PHE A 36 8.07 -6.18 6.66
N GLN A 37 8.42 -6.07 7.95
CA GLN A 37 7.58 -6.51 9.05
C GLN A 37 6.71 -5.36 9.59
N PRO A 38 5.38 -5.37 9.35
CA PRO A 38 4.50 -4.28 9.79
C PRO A 38 4.33 -4.22 11.31
N LYS A 39 4.60 -5.32 12.03
CA LYS A 39 4.59 -5.35 13.50
C LYS A 39 5.75 -4.53 14.06
N GLU A 40 6.94 -4.71 13.51
CA GLU A 40 8.15 -3.98 13.88
C GLU A 40 8.01 -2.47 13.62
N VAL A 41 7.36 -2.06 12.53
CA VAL A 41 7.08 -0.63 12.29
C VAL A 41 6.24 -0.01 13.43
N ARG A 42 5.32 -0.78 14.03
CA ARG A 42 4.51 -0.30 15.16
C ARG A 42 5.32 -0.23 16.44
N LEU A 43 6.15 -1.25 16.69
CA LEU A 43 7.00 -1.41 17.89
C LEU A 43 8.34 -0.69 17.78
N CYS A 44 8.61 0.00 16.68
CA CYS A 44 9.84 0.75 16.46
C CYS A 44 10.16 1.65 17.66
N SER A 45 11.38 1.50 18.19
CA SER A 45 11.87 2.17 19.39
C SER A 45 12.78 3.37 19.09
N SER A 46 12.73 3.92 17.87
CA SER A 46 13.57 5.05 17.43
C SER A 46 12.81 6.39 17.49
N PRO A 47 12.69 7.05 18.67
CA PRO A 47 11.95 8.30 18.82
C PRO A 47 12.63 9.48 18.13
N LEU A 48 13.94 9.41 17.91
CA LEU A 48 14.73 10.46 17.24
C LEU A 48 14.65 10.38 15.71
N CYS A 49 14.01 9.34 15.16
CA CYS A 49 13.81 9.23 13.72
C CYS A 49 12.84 10.33 13.24
N ALA A 50 13.26 11.16 12.29
CA ALA A 50 12.41 12.21 11.69
C ALA A 50 11.11 11.67 11.07
N LEU A 51 11.09 10.39 10.66
CA LEU A 51 9.92 9.72 10.09
C LEU A 51 9.00 9.10 11.15
N TYR A 52 9.43 9.02 12.42
CA TYR A 52 8.69 8.36 13.50
C TYR A 52 7.22 8.80 13.62
N PRO A 53 6.87 10.10 13.51
CA PRO A 53 5.47 10.56 13.60
C PRO A 53 4.60 10.06 12.45
N PHE A 54 5.20 9.82 11.29
CA PHE A 54 4.51 9.50 10.03
C PHE A 54 4.55 8.01 9.70
N ARG A 55 5.30 7.19 10.44
CA ARG A 55 5.55 5.76 10.17
C ARG A 55 4.29 4.92 9.97
N LEU A 56 3.18 5.33 10.58
CA LEU A 56 1.89 4.64 10.46
C LEU A 56 1.09 5.06 9.22
N GLY A 57 1.63 5.92 8.35
CA GLY A 57 0.94 6.44 7.17
C GLY A 57 -0.22 7.39 7.53
N LYS A 58 -0.17 7.99 8.73
CA LYS A 58 -1.12 8.98 9.20
C LYS A 58 -0.38 10.27 9.46
N ASP A 59 -0.97 11.36 9.01
CA ASP A 59 -0.44 12.69 9.27
C ASP A 59 -0.87 13.13 10.69
N PRO A 60 0.09 13.42 11.59
CA PRO A 60 -0.20 13.82 12.96
C PRO A 60 -0.97 15.15 13.05
N SER A 61 -0.86 16.03 12.05
CA SER A 61 -1.60 17.31 12.03
C SER A 61 -3.11 17.13 11.85
N LEU A 62 -3.56 15.94 11.44
CA LEU A 62 -4.97 15.62 11.27
C LEU A 62 -5.59 15.02 12.54
N ARG A 63 -4.79 14.78 13.60
CA ARG A 63 -5.29 14.29 14.90
C ARG A 63 -6.24 15.33 15.49
N GLY A 64 -7.47 14.90 15.83
CA GLY A 64 -8.49 15.78 16.41
C GLY A 64 -9.40 16.47 15.41
N ARG A 65 -9.20 16.30 14.08
CA ARG A 65 -10.22 16.71 13.12
C ARG A 65 -11.41 15.76 13.22
N ALA A 66 -12.61 16.33 13.35
CA ALA A 66 -13.84 15.55 13.33
C ALA A 66 -13.83 14.66 12.08
N GLY A 67 -13.85 13.34 12.30
CA GLY A 67 -14.05 12.40 11.21
C GLY A 67 -15.44 12.59 10.61
N PRO A 68 -15.70 12.03 9.42
CA PRO A 68 -17.05 12.00 8.87
C PRO A 68 -18.03 11.38 9.88
N SER A 69 -19.26 11.89 9.91
CA SER A 69 -20.36 11.39 10.74
C SER A 69 -20.53 9.88 10.60
N ALA A 70 -21.09 9.22 11.62
CA ALA A 70 -21.31 7.77 11.59
C ALA A 70 -22.08 7.33 10.33
N GLU A 71 -23.12 8.08 9.97
CA GLU A 71 -23.87 7.89 8.71
C GLU A 71 -23.02 8.07 7.44
N ALA A 72 -22.12 9.07 7.38
CA ALA A 72 -21.20 9.22 6.24
C ALA A 72 -20.21 8.05 6.14
N ARG A 73 -19.78 7.49 7.27
CA ARG A 73 -18.93 6.27 7.31
C ARG A 73 -19.68 5.03 6.85
N GLU A 74 -20.95 4.89 7.21
CA GLU A 74 -21.82 3.78 6.78
C GLU A 74 -22.08 3.86 5.26
N LYS A 75 -22.50 5.03 4.77
CA LYS A 75 -22.72 5.28 3.33
C LYS A 75 -21.46 4.99 2.52
N GLY A 76 -20.29 5.43 2.99
CA GLY A 76 -19.00 5.14 2.35
C GLY A 76 -18.64 3.66 2.32
N GLN A 77 -18.88 2.92 3.42
CA GLN A 77 -18.65 1.47 3.48
C GLN A 77 -19.60 0.70 2.56
N ALA A 78 -20.88 1.05 2.55
CA ALA A 78 -21.88 0.43 1.68
C ALA A 78 -21.56 0.66 0.20
N ALA A 79 -21.15 1.87 -0.18
CA ALA A 79 -20.72 2.18 -1.54
C ALA A 79 -19.50 1.34 -1.97
N MET A 80 -18.46 1.25 -1.12
CA MET A 80 -17.27 0.43 -1.38
C MET A 80 -17.59 -1.07 -1.49
N ARG A 81 -18.54 -1.58 -0.70
CA ARG A 81 -18.98 -2.98 -0.76
C ARG A 81 -19.66 -3.31 -2.09
N LYS A 82 -20.43 -2.38 -2.66
CA LYS A 82 -21.04 -2.52 -4.00
C LYS A 82 -19.98 -2.52 -5.11
N ILE A 83 -19.01 -1.62 -5.05
CA ILE A 83 -17.89 -1.56 -6.02
C ILE A 83 -17.11 -2.88 -6.01
N ARG A 84 -16.75 -3.38 -4.83
CA ARG A 84 -16.01 -4.63 -4.68
C ARG A 84 -16.80 -5.85 -5.16
N LYS A 85 -18.12 -5.88 -4.98
CA LYS A 85 -18.97 -6.97 -5.52
C LYS A 85 -18.98 -6.95 -7.06
N LYS A 86 -19.08 -5.76 -7.66
CA LYS A 86 -19.06 -5.60 -9.11
C LYS A 86 -17.74 -6.07 -9.75
N GLN A 87 -16.59 -5.73 -9.16
CA GLN A 87 -15.30 -6.23 -9.64
C GLN A 87 -15.20 -7.77 -9.63
N VAL A 88 -15.72 -8.42 -8.57
CA VAL A 88 -15.73 -9.89 -8.50
C VAL A 88 -16.61 -10.51 -9.59
N GLU A 89 -17.73 -9.86 -9.96
CA GLU A 89 -18.61 -10.34 -11.05
C GLU A 89 -17.99 -10.12 -12.44
N ASP A 90 -17.21 -9.05 -12.63
CA ASP A 90 -16.49 -8.79 -13.89
C ASP A 90 -15.27 -9.71 -14.08
N ASP A 91 -14.55 -10.06 -13.00
CA ASP A 91 -13.42 -10.99 -13.03
C ASP A 91 -13.87 -12.45 -13.29
N ASP A 92 -15.05 -12.88 -12.81
CA ASP A 92 -15.61 -14.23 -13.06
C ASP A 92 -16.04 -14.42 -14.53
N LYS A 93 -16.31 -13.33 -15.26
CA LYS A 93 -16.69 -13.37 -16.67
C LYS A 93 -15.49 -13.29 -17.63
N THR A 94 -14.29 -13.07 -17.12
CA THR A 94 -13.07 -12.98 -17.94
C THR A 94 -12.19 -14.19 -17.67
N THR A 95 -12.53 -15.33 -18.26
CA THR A 95 -11.55 -16.39 -18.55
C THR A 95 -10.90 -16.11 -19.90
N PRO A 96 -9.68 -15.56 -19.96
CA PRO A 96 -8.79 -15.85 -21.06
C PRO A 96 -7.97 -17.07 -20.63
N GLU A 97 -8.32 -18.20 -21.20
CA GLU A 97 -7.40 -19.31 -21.40
C GLU A 97 -6.12 -18.74 -22.05
N SER A 98 -5.02 -18.63 -21.29
CA SER A 98 -3.71 -18.28 -21.83
C SER A 98 -2.68 -19.27 -21.33
N THR A 99 -2.50 -20.28 -22.17
CA THR A 99 -1.29 -21.09 -22.21
C THR A 99 -0.10 -20.23 -22.71
N ARG A 100 1.10 -20.66 -22.29
CA ARG A 100 2.45 -20.31 -22.79
C ARG A 100 3.12 -19.06 -22.21
N GLY A 101 4.34 -19.27 -21.70
CA GLY A 101 5.28 -18.16 -21.53
C GLY A 101 6.55 -18.42 -20.72
N ASP A 102 7.23 -19.56 -20.88
CA ASP A 102 8.67 -19.60 -20.64
C ASP A 102 9.38 -18.50 -21.45
N LYS A 103 10.18 -17.65 -20.77
CA LYS A 103 11.24 -16.72 -21.24
C LYS A 103 11.08 -15.33 -20.58
N CYS A 104 12.09 -14.66 -20.01
CA CYS A 104 13.55 -14.81 -19.96
C CYS A 104 14.03 -14.13 -18.67
N ILE A 105 14.95 -14.75 -17.93
CA ILE A 105 15.78 -14.05 -16.95
C ILE A 105 16.91 -13.36 -17.74
N PRO A 106 17.13 -12.04 -17.61
CA PRO A 106 18.30 -11.42 -18.21
C PRO A 106 19.55 -11.94 -17.50
N LYS A 107 20.41 -12.66 -18.23
CA LYS A 107 21.77 -12.97 -17.77
C LYS A 107 22.53 -11.65 -17.67
N VAL A 108 22.88 -11.27 -16.45
CA VAL A 108 23.84 -10.20 -16.18
C VAL A 108 25.21 -10.75 -16.58
N GLY A 109 25.89 -10.06 -17.50
CA GLY A 109 27.26 -10.35 -17.93
C GLY A 109 28.29 -9.68 -17.05
#